data_AF-W1WMS8-F1
#
_entry.id   AF-W1WMS8-F1
#
_cell.length_a   1.000
_cell.length_b   1.000
_cell.length_c   1.000
_cell.angle_alpha   90.00
_cell.angle_beta   90.00
_cell.angle_gamma   90.00
#
_symmetry.space_group_name_H-M   'P 1'
#
loop_
_entity.id
_entity.type
_entity.pdbx_description
1 polymer ?
#
loop_
_entity_poly.entity_id
_entity_poly.type
_entity_poly.pdbx_seq_one_letter_code
_entity_poly.pdbx_strand_id
1 'polypeptide(L)'
;FDEGGSIDTITFNQQVDLQAKILEKESIIRESLDLFKRGLHTHDINLIGQAATLSAFGNQRILYKANLYDFHDIGNYYNSVGTIIAHSGTIMGLLFPVDYSRIDDCKQEIIRKLPHLSYVDTVETTNEGLTYIKR
;
A
#
# COMPACT_ATOMS: atom_id res chain seq x y z
N PHE A 1 -2.89 7.94 3.49
CA PHE A 1 -4.04 8.00 4.39
C PHE A 1 -3.80 7.10 5.58
N ASP A 2 -4.35 7.43 6.73
CA ASP A 2 -4.24 6.69 7.98
C ASP A 2 -5.64 6.31 8.49
N GLU A 3 -5.87 5.03 8.80
CA GLU A 3 -7.10 4.57 9.47
C GLU A 3 -7.17 5.00 10.95
N GLY A 4 -6.06 5.49 11.50
CA GLY A 4 -5.93 5.81 12.92
C GLY A 4 -5.85 4.58 13.80
N GLY A 5 -5.74 4.81 15.10
CA GLY A 5 -5.48 3.76 16.10
C GLY A 5 -3.98 3.49 16.29
N SER A 6 -3.66 2.49 17.12
CA SER A 6 -2.29 2.06 17.39
C SER A 6 -2.20 0.55 17.29
N ILE A 7 -1.12 0.07 16.66
CA ILE A 7 -0.79 -1.34 16.64
C ILE A 7 0.33 -1.55 17.64
N ASP A 8 0.04 -2.28 18.71
CA ASP A 8 1.09 -2.81 19.57
C ASP A 8 1.84 -3.89 18.81
N THR A 9 2.99 -3.51 18.27
CA THR A 9 3.83 -4.39 17.46
C THR A 9 4.45 -5.53 18.26
N ILE A 10 4.60 -5.39 19.59
CA ILE A 10 5.10 -6.48 20.44
C ILE A 10 4.03 -7.56 20.54
N THR A 11 2.82 -7.18 20.96
CA THR A 11 1.70 -8.13 21.07
C THR A 11 1.33 -8.73 19.71
N PHE A 12 1.36 -7.94 18.63
CA PHE A 12 1.11 -8.40 17.28
C PHE A 12 2.11 -9.47 16.82
N ASN A 13 3.41 -9.28 17.07
CA ASN A 13 4.44 -10.23 16.66
C ASN A 13 4.49 -11.49 17.54
N GLN A 14 3.83 -11.49 18.70
CA GLN A 14 3.73 -12.65 19.60
C GLN A 14 2.53 -13.55 19.30
N GLN A 15 1.71 -13.23 18.28
CA GLN A 15 0.59 -14.07 17.89
C GLN A 15 1.06 -15.48 17.49
N VAL A 16 0.51 -16.49 18.16
CA VAL A 16 0.89 -17.91 17.98
C VAL A 16 0.69 -18.38 16.54
N ASP A 17 -0.30 -17.82 15.84
CA ASP A 17 -0.67 -18.18 14.47
C ASP A 17 0.01 -17.32 13.39
N LEU A 18 0.83 -16.34 13.77
CA LEU A 18 1.47 -15.41 12.83
C LEU A 18 2.32 -16.14 11.79
N GLN A 19 3.10 -17.14 12.22
CA GLN A 19 3.94 -17.93 11.30
C GLN A 19 3.11 -18.69 10.27
N ALA A 20 1.99 -19.30 10.70
CA ALA A 20 1.09 -19.99 9.79
C ALA A 20 0.50 -19.03 8.75
N LYS A 21 0.01 -17.86 9.19
CA LYS A 21 -0.52 -16.83 8.28
C LYS A 21 0.56 -16.29 7.31
N ILE A 22 1.82 -16.21 7.74
CA ILE A 22 2.94 -15.82 6.86
C ILE A 22 3.20 -16.88 5.79
N LEU A 23 3.16 -18.17 6.15
CA LEU A 23 3.33 -19.25 5.19
C LEU A 23 2.16 -19.31 4.19
N GLU A 24 0.93 -19.08 4.63
CA GLU A 24 -0.26 -19.05 3.76
C GLU A 24 -0.16 -18.01 2.64
N LYS A 25 0.51 -16.87 2.88
CA LYS A 25 0.67 -15.82 1.86
C LYS A 25 1.85 -16.05 0.92
N GLU A 26 2.67 -17.08 1.13
CA GLU A 26 3.95 -17.23 0.42
C GLU A 26 3.78 -17.23 -1.11
N SER A 27 2.76 -17.92 -1.63
CA SER A 27 2.46 -17.94 -3.07
C SER A 27 2.13 -16.56 -3.61
N ILE A 28 1.29 -15.80 -2.90
CA ILE A 28 0.90 -14.42 -3.24
C ILE A 28 2.13 -13.50 -3.28
N ILE A 29 3.03 -13.64 -2.30
CA ILE A 29 4.24 -12.83 -2.23
C ILE A 29 5.23 -13.20 -3.34
N ARG A 30 5.35 -14.49 -3.68
CA ARG A 30 6.18 -14.94 -4.81
C ARG A 30 5.67 -14.37 -6.13
N GLU A 31 4.37 -14.38 -6.36
CA GLU A 31 3.74 -13.79 -7.54
C GLU A 31 3.91 -12.27 -7.58
N SER A 32 3.66 -11.59 -6.47
CA SER A 32 3.89 -10.14 -6.33
C SER A 32 5.34 -9.78 -6.68
N LEU A 33 6.31 -10.54 -6.19
CA LEU A 33 7.73 -10.32 -6.49
C LEU A 33 8.07 -10.55 -7.97
N ASP A 34 7.47 -11.54 -8.63
CA ASP A 34 7.65 -11.77 -10.07
C ASP A 34 7.11 -10.59 -10.89
N LEU A 35 5.88 -10.16 -10.61
CA LEU A 35 5.26 -9.00 -11.25
C LEU A 35 6.11 -7.74 -11.06
N PHE A 36 6.60 -7.51 -9.84
CA PHE A 36 7.47 -6.37 -9.55
C PHE A 36 8.75 -6.41 -10.37
N LYS A 37 9.45 -7.55 -10.39
CA LYS A 37 10.69 -7.72 -11.19
C LYS A 37 10.45 -7.50 -12.67
N ARG A 38 9.34 -8.02 -13.20
CA ARG A 38 8.96 -7.82 -14.60
C ARG A 38 8.66 -6.35 -14.88
N GLY A 39 7.89 -5.68 -14.03
CA GLY A 39 7.59 -4.25 -14.15
C GLY A 39 8.84 -3.39 -14.14
N LEU A 40 9.83 -3.71 -13.29
CA LEU A 40 11.14 -3.06 -13.33
C LEU A 40 11.88 -3.30 -14.64
N HIS A 41 11.91 -4.54 -15.13
CA HIS A 41 12.61 -4.90 -16.36
C HIS A 41 12.00 -4.27 -17.61
N THR A 42 10.67 -4.17 -17.66
CA THR A 42 9.91 -3.65 -18.81
C THR A 42 9.53 -2.17 -18.67
N HIS A 43 9.93 -1.51 -17.58
CA HIS A 43 9.52 -0.15 -17.24
C HIS A 43 7.99 0.03 -17.23
N ASP A 44 7.24 -1.00 -16.78
CA ASP A 44 5.78 -0.98 -16.72
C ASP A 44 5.30 -0.72 -15.29
N ILE A 45 4.82 0.50 -15.05
CA ILE A 45 4.29 0.93 -13.75
C ILE A 45 3.03 0.17 -13.35
N ASN A 46 2.25 -0.37 -14.32
CA ASN A 46 1.05 -1.14 -14.01
C ASN A 46 1.43 -2.48 -13.40
N LEU A 47 2.50 -3.12 -13.85
CA LEU A 47 3.00 -4.36 -13.24
C LEU A 47 3.53 -4.11 -11.82
N ILE A 48 4.20 -2.98 -11.59
CA ILE A 48 4.65 -2.56 -10.26
C ILE A 48 3.44 -2.31 -9.34
N GLY A 49 2.43 -1.61 -9.82
CA GLY A 49 1.22 -1.33 -9.07
C GLY A 49 0.36 -2.58 -8.78
N GLN A 50 0.28 -3.52 -9.73
CA GLN A 50 -0.34 -4.84 -9.51
C GLN A 50 0.41 -5.63 -8.42
N ALA A 51 1.75 -5.66 -8.48
CA ALA A 51 2.55 -6.30 -7.45
C ALA A 51 2.30 -5.70 -6.06
N ALA A 52 2.30 -4.37 -5.96
CA ALA A 52 2.01 -3.65 -4.72
C ALA A 52 0.62 -4.00 -4.17
N THR A 53 -0.39 -3.98 -5.04
CA THR A 53 -1.78 -4.29 -4.70
C THR A 53 -1.92 -5.72 -4.20
N LEU A 54 -1.33 -6.70 -4.91
CA LEU A 54 -1.38 -8.10 -4.54
C LEU A 54 -0.73 -8.33 -3.16
N SER A 55 0.41 -7.69 -2.89
CA SER A 55 1.06 -7.71 -1.58
C SER A 55 0.19 -7.09 -0.48
N ALA A 56 -0.45 -5.94 -0.76
CA ALA A 56 -1.31 -5.24 0.18
C ALA A 56 -2.53 -6.09 0.59
N PHE A 57 -3.25 -6.67 -0.37
CA PHE A 57 -4.39 -7.54 -0.10
C PHE A 57 -3.97 -8.87 0.52
N GLY A 58 -2.80 -9.43 0.14
CA GLY A 58 -2.24 -10.60 0.81
C GLY A 58 -1.98 -10.38 2.30
N ASN A 59 -1.66 -9.14 2.70
CA ASN A 59 -1.42 -8.81 4.10
C ASN A 59 -2.69 -8.67 4.95
N GLN A 60 -3.89 -8.61 4.34
CA GLN A 60 -5.16 -8.58 5.09
C GLN A 60 -5.32 -9.78 6.04
N ARG A 61 -4.71 -10.93 5.70
CA ARG A 61 -4.67 -12.13 6.55
C ARG A 61 -3.88 -11.93 7.84
N ILE A 62 -2.90 -11.02 7.84
CA ILE A 62 -2.05 -10.73 8.98
C ILE A 62 -2.62 -9.55 9.78
N LEU A 63 -2.84 -8.43 9.11
CA LEU A 63 -3.31 -7.21 9.71
C LEU A 63 -4.45 -6.66 8.86
N TYR A 64 -5.67 -6.92 9.33
CA TYR A 64 -6.87 -6.49 8.65
C TYR A 64 -6.99 -4.96 8.64
N LYS A 65 -7.27 -4.39 7.47
CA LYS A 65 -7.53 -2.96 7.27
C LYS A 65 -8.93 -2.81 6.71
N ALA A 66 -9.84 -2.26 7.51
CA ALA A 66 -11.27 -2.32 7.23
C ALA A 66 -11.65 -1.61 5.94
N ASN A 67 -10.99 -0.49 5.63
CA ASN A 67 -11.34 0.34 4.50
C ASN A 67 -10.51 0.02 3.24
N LEU A 68 -9.66 -1.04 3.23
CA LEU A 68 -8.74 -1.28 2.11
C LEU A 68 -9.47 -1.52 0.78
N TYR A 69 -10.57 -2.27 0.80
CA TYR A 69 -11.33 -2.56 -0.42
C TYR A 69 -11.95 -1.28 -1.01
N ASP A 70 -12.70 -0.53 -0.20
CA ASP A 70 -13.31 0.74 -0.65
C ASP A 70 -12.24 1.77 -1.06
N PHE A 71 -11.11 1.82 -0.34
CA PHE A 71 -9.99 2.68 -0.66
C PHE A 71 -9.35 2.33 -2.01
N HIS A 72 -9.17 1.04 -2.28
CA HIS A 72 -8.68 0.53 -3.57
C HIS A 72 -9.67 0.83 -4.70
N ASP A 73 -10.97 0.62 -4.49
CA ASP A 73 -12.00 0.86 -5.51
C ASP A 73 -12.11 2.34 -5.88
N ILE A 74 -12.02 3.25 -4.90
CA ILE A 74 -11.91 4.69 -5.18
C ILE A 74 -10.64 4.95 -6.00
N GLY A 75 -9.50 4.39 -5.61
CA GLY A 75 -8.26 4.51 -6.37
C GLY A 75 -8.37 4.06 -7.83
N ASN A 76 -8.98 2.90 -8.07
CA ASN A 76 -9.22 2.36 -9.42
C ASN A 76 -10.12 3.30 -10.25
N TYR A 77 -11.17 3.86 -9.65
CA TYR A 77 -12.03 4.84 -10.33
C TYR A 77 -11.23 6.09 -10.77
N TYR A 78 -10.20 6.45 -10.02
CA TYR A 78 -9.25 7.51 -10.36
C TYR A 78 -7.99 6.99 -11.06
N ASN A 79 -8.00 5.81 -11.69
CA ASN A 79 -6.86 5.27 -12.45
C ASN A 79 -5.54 5.18 -11.65
N SER A 80 -5.62 4.93 -10.34
CA SER A 80 -4.44 4.52 -9.58
C SER A 80 -3.88 3.23 -10.19
N VAL A 81 -2.56 3.15 -10.31
CA VAL A 81 -1.89 1.94 -10.83
C VAL A 81 -1.78 0.84 -9.77
N GLY A 82 -1.93 1.18 -8.49
CA GLY A 82 -1.91 0.20 -7.41
C GLY A 82 -2.07 0.76 -6.00
N THR A 83 -2.28 -0.14 -5.05
CA THR A 83 -2.47 0.20 -3.63
C THR A 83 -1.30 -0.33 -2.80
N ILE A 84 -0.80 0.50 -1.88
CA ILE A 84 0.22 0.15 -0.89
C ILE A 84 -0.33 0.28 0.52
N ILE A 85 0.27 -0.44 1.47
CA ILE A 85 -0.09 -0.36 2.88
C ILE A 85 1.19 -0.39 3.74
N ALA A 86 1.09 0.11 4.96
CA ALA A 86 2.05 -0.25 5.99
C ALA A 86 1.90 -1.73 6.36
N HIS A 87 3.03 -2.46 6.39
CA HIS A 87 3.05 -3.87 6.78
C HIS A 87 2.63 -4.04 8.25
N SER A 88 3.21 -3.22 9.13
CA SER A 88 2.79 -3.00 10.51
C SER A 88 2.33 -1.55 10.65
N GLY A 89 1.07 -1.33 11.04
CA GLY A 89 0.47 0.00 11.15
C GLY A 89 -0.75 0.19 10.26
N THR A 90 -1.25 1.42 10.20
CA THR A 90 -2.60 1.78 9.76
C THR A 90 -2.60 2.61 8.47
N ILE A 91 -1.42 2.84 7.89
CA ILE A 91 -1.27 3.62 6.65
C ILE A 91 -1.70 2.80 5.43
N MET A 92 -2.40 3.48 4.52
CA MET A 92 -2.73 3.04 3.16
C MET A 92 -2.38 4.15 2.17
N GLY A 93 -1.97 3.78 0.96
CA GLY A 93 -1.58 4.70 -0.10
C GLY A 93 -1.99 4.19 -1.47
N LEU A 94 -2.16 5.12 -2.41
CA LEU A 94 -2.41 4.85 -3.81
C LEU A 94 -1.20 5.30 -4.62
N LEU A 95 -0.87 4.55 -5.66
CA LEU A 95 0.19 4.86 -6.60
C LEU A 95 -0.44 5.49 -7.85
N PHE A 96 0.15 6.58 -8.32
CA PHE A 96 -0.28 7.26 -9.55
C PHE A 96 0.93 7.50 -10.46
N PRO A 97 0.72 7.55 -11.78
CA PRO A 97 1.71 8.08 -12.72
C PRO A 97 2.08 9.54 -12.36
N VAL A 98 3.33 9.94 -12.62
CA VAL A 98 3.86 11.28 -12.28
C VAL A 98 3.05 12.41 -12.93
N ASP A 99 2.46 12.17 -14.10
CA ASP A 99 1.68 13.13 -14.88
C ASP A 99 0.17 13.08 -14.58
N TYR A 100 -0.26 12.31 -13.58
CA TYR A 100 -1.68 12.22 -13.24
C TYR A 100 -2.19 13.48 -12.54
N SER A 101 -3.18 14.14 -13.15
CA SER A 101 -3.65 15.48 -12.73
C SER A 101 -4.78 15.49 -11.71
N ARG A 102 -5.44 14.36 -11.45
CA ARG A 102 -6.66 14.28 -10.62
C ARG A 102 -6.44 13.63 -9.26
N ILE A 103 -5.22 13.73 -8.72
CA ILE A 103 -4.88 13.24 -7.38
C ILE A 103 -5.74 13.95 -6.32
N ASP A 104 -5.96 15.25 -6.46
CA ASP A 104 -6.78 16.02 -5.52
C ASP A 104 -8.25 15.62 -5.55
N ASP A 105 -8.82 15.34 -6.73
CA ASP A 105 -10.18 14.81 -6.84
C ASP A 105 -10.31 13.47 -6.10
N CYS A 106 -9.34 12.56 -6.31
CA CYS A 106 -9.29 11.28 -5.63
C CYS A 106 -9.21 11.44 -4.12
N LYS A 107 -8.35 12.36 -3.65
CA LYS A 107 -8.20 12.69 -2.22
C LYS A 107 -9.52 13.17 -1.63
N GLN A 108 -10.23 14.08 -2.29
CA GLN A 108 -11.52 14.59 -1.81
C GLN A 108 -12.57 13.49 -1.79
N GLU A 109 -12.59 12.59 -2.78
CA GLU A 109 -13.53 11.47 -2.79
C GLU A 109 -13.27 10.49 -1.63
N ILE A 110 -12.00 10.21 -1.32
CA ILE A 110 -11.64 9.39 -0.15
C ILE A 110 -12.10 10.05 1.14
N ILE A 111 -11.83 11.35 1.34
CA ILE A 111 -12.26 12.09 2.54
C ILE A 111 -13.80 12.06 2.67
N ARG A 112 -14.50 12.18 1.56
CA ARG A 112 -15.97 12.20 1.52
C ARG A 112 -16.59 10.82 1.82
N LYS A 113 -16.07 9.76 1.22
CA LYS A 113 -16.62 8.39 1.33
C LYS A 113 -16.12 7.64 2.55
N LEU A 114 -14.90 7.93 2.99
CA LEU A 114 -14.21 7.25 4.10
C LEU A 114 -13.78 8.29 5.15
N PRO A 115 -14.74 8.96 5.83
CA PRO A 115 -14.48 10.12 6.68
C PRO A 115 -13.63 9.82 7.93
N HIS A 116 -13.44 8.55 8.26
CA HIS A 116 -12.56 8.11 9.35
C HIS A 116 -11.08 8.07 8.95
N LEU A 117 -10.77 8.14 7.65
CA LEU A 117 -9.40 8.19 7.18
C LEU A 117 -8.84 9.60 7.26
N SER A 118 -7.66 9.71 7.87
CA SER A 118 -6.92 10.97 7.87
C SER A 118 -5.99 11.03 6.66
N TYR A 119 -6.02 12.13 5.92
CA TYR A 119 -5.00 12.40 4.91
C TYR A 119 -3.67 12.63 5.61
N VAL A 120 -2.61 12.01 5.10
CA VAL A 120 -1.26 12.11 5.67
C VAL A 120 -0.42 12.98 4.76
N ASP A 121 -0.15 12.50 3.55
CA ASP A 121 0.63 13.24 2.57
C ASP A 121 0.47 12.66 1.16
N THR A 122 0.97 13.41 0.17
CA THR A 122 1.24 12.98 -1.20
C THR A 122 2.73 13.11 -1.40
N VAL A 123 3.38 11.98 -1.67
CA VAL A 123 4.84 11.88 -1.79
C VAL A 123 5.23 11.29 -3.13
N GLU A 124 6.45 11.58 -3.55
CA GLU A 124 7.04 11.03 -4.77
C GLU A 124 8.11 9.99 -4.40
N THR A 125 8.24 8.95 -5.23
CA THR A 125 9.33 7.98 -5.08
C THR A 125 10.64 8.60 -5.56
N THR A 126 11.68 8.53 -4.75
CA THR A 126 13.02 8.93 -5.16
C THR A 126 13.86 7.69 -5.46
N ASN A 127 14.84 7.84 -6.36
CA ASN A 127 15.88 6.83 -6.60
C ASN A 127 17.15 7.11 -5.77
N GLU A 128 17.07 8.04 -4.82
CA GLU A 128 18.18 8.41 -3.95
C GLU A 128 18.20 7.51 -2.71
N GLY A 129 19.40 7.13 -2.29
CA GLY A 129 19.60 6.46 -1.01
C GLY A 129 19.58 7.45 0.17
N LEU A 130 19.91 6.93 1.36
CA LEU A 130 20.13 7.78 2.54
C LEU A 130 21.32 8.72 2.31
N THR A 131 21.05 10.02 2.19
CA THR A 131 22.09 11.05 2.08
C THR A 131 22.34 11.70 3.44
N TYR A 132 23.56 11.52 3.99
CA TYR A 132 23.98 12.16 5.23
C TYR A 132 24.61 13.52 4.92
N ILE A 133 23.95 14.59 5.33
CA ILE A 133 24.54 15.93 5.30
C ILE A 133 25.29 16.14 6.62
N LYS A 134 26.62 16.04 6.60
CA LYS A 134 27.46 16.50 7.72
C LYS A 134 27.33 18.02 7.81
N ARG A 135 26.80 18.52 8.92
CA ARG A 135 26.91 19.92 9.33
C ARG A 135 28.23 20.15 10.04
#